data_AF-A0A7V9UX28-F1
#
_entry.id   AF-A0A7V9UX28-F1
#
_cell.length_a   1.000
_cell.length_b   1.000
_cell.length_c   1.000
_cell.angle_alpha   90.00
_cell.angle_beta   90.00
_cell.angle_gamma   90.00
#
_symmetry.space_group_name_H-M   'P 1'
#
loop_
_entity.id
_entity.type
_entity.pdbx_description
1 polymer ?
#
loop_
_entity_poly.entity_id
_entity_poly.type
_entity_poly.pdbx_seq_one_letter_code
_entity_poly.pdbx_strand_id
1 'polypeptide(L)' 'MQHELILILDFGSQYTQLIARRVREQGVYCEIQPFHYSLEKTLERDPRG' A
#
# COMPACT_ATOMS: atom_id res chain seq x y z
N MET A 1 -12.56 0.18 15.11
CA MET A 1 -12.85 0.22 13.66
C MET A 1 -11.54 -0.07 12.96
N GLN A 2 -11.45 -1.20 12.26
CA GLN A 2 -10.25 -1.55 11.48
C GLN A 2 -10.31 -0.70 10.21
N HIS A 3 -9.41 0.27 10.05
CA HIS A 3 -9.32 1.03 8.80
C HIS A 3 -8.74 0.11 7.73
N GLU A 4 -9.43 0.01 6.59
CA GLU A 4 -8.93 -0.74 5.45
C GLU A 4 -7.67 -0.06 4.90
N LEU A 5 -6.56 -0.82 4.87
CA LEU A 5 -5.26 -0.36 4.39
C LEU A 5 -4.97 -1.00 3.03
N ILE A 6 -4.64 -0.16 2.05
CA ILE A 6 -4.05 -0.61 0.78
C ILE A 6 -2.52 -0.53 0.88
N LEU A 7 -1.85 -1.67 0.71
CA LEU A 7 -0.40 -1.76 0.63
C LEU A 7 0.05 -1.75 -0.85
N ILE A 8 0.79 -0.73 -1.25
CA ILE A 8 1.35 -0.60 -2.61
C ILE A 8 2.79 -1.09 -2.57
N LEU A 9 3.09 -2.16 -3.31
CA LEU A 9 4.45 -2.68 -3.46
C LEU A 9 5.15 -2.03 -4.65
N ASP A 10 6.24 -1.33 -4.39
CA ASP A 10 7.01 -0.57 -5.38
C ASP A 10 8.16 -1.39 -5.96
N PHE A 11 8.09 -1.61 -7.27
CA PHE A 11 9.14 -2.26 -8.06
C PHE A 11 10.03 -1.24 -8.81
N GLY A 12 9.96 0.04 -8.44
CA GLY A 12 10.67 1.12 -9.13
C GLY A 12 9.85 1.75 -10.26
N SER A 13 8.53 1.70 -10.16
CA SER A 13 7.64 2.28 -11.18
C SER A 13 7.66 3.81 -11.10
N GLN A 14 7.71 4.46 -12.26
CA GLN A 14 7.56 5.91 -12.36
C GLN A 14 6.20 6.41 -11.85
N TYR A 15 5.21 5.51 -11.73
CA TYR A 15 3.83 5.85 -11.40
C TYR A 15 3.43 5.51 -9.96
N THR A 16 4.31 4.93 -9.14
CA THR A 16 3.97 4.48 -7.77
C THR A 16 3.32 5.59 -6.94
N GLN A 17 3.83 6.81 -7.03
CA GLN A 17 3.27 7.96 -6.32
C GLN A 17 1.91 8.43 -6.89
N LEU A 18 1.68 8.27 -8.20
CA LEU A 18 0.38 8.59 -8.82
C LEU A 18 -0.70 7.60 -8.37
N ILE A 19 -0.36 6.31 -8.27
CA ILE A 19 -1.27 5.29 -7.74
C ILE A 19 -1.65 5.63 -6.29
N ALA A 20 -0.66 5.91 -5.43
CA ALA A 20 -0.91 6.29 -4.04
C ALA A 20 -1.78 7.56 -3.93
N ARG A 21 -1.56 8.56 -4.80
CA ARG A 21 -2.40 9.76 -4.87
C ARG A 21 -3.84 9.41 -5.19
N ARG A 22 -4.08 8.59 -6.22
CA ARG A 22 -5.44 8.18 -6.63
C ARG A 22 -6.17 7.44 -5.51
N VAL A 23 -5.49 6.56 -4.79
CA VAL A 23 -6.08 5.84 -3.64
C VAL A 23 -6.49 6.81 -2.54
N ARG A 24 -5.64 7.78 -2.20
CA ARG A 24 -5.94 8.80 -1.18
C ARG A 24 -7.07 9.74 -1.61
N GLU A 25 -7.17 10.07 -2.89
CA GLU A 25 -8.28 10.86 -3.46
C GLU A 25 -9.64 10.15 -3.30
N GLN A 26 -9.65 8.82 -3.15
CA GLN A 26 -10.85 8.04 -2.82
C GLN A 26 -11.12 7.93 -1.30
N GLY A 27 -10.33 8.61 -0.47
CA GLY A 27 -10.48 8.59 0.99
C GLY A 27 -9.97 7.31 1.67
N VAL A 28 -9.20 6.47 0.96
CA VAL A 28 -8.65 5.22 1.49
C VAL A 28 -7.21 5.44 1.95
N TYR A 29 -6.86 4.90 3.12
CA TYR A 29 -5.49 4.95 3.63
C TYR A 29 -4.59 3.98 2.85
N CYS A 30 -3.39 4.44 2.49
CA CYS A 30 -2.43 3.62 1.77
C CYS A 30 -0.98 3.90 2.15
N GLU A 31 -0.17 2.85 2.08
CA GLU A 31 1.26 2.89 2.30
C GLU A 31 2.02 2.32 1.10
N ILE A 32 3.17 2.91 0.78
CA ILE A 32 4.08 2.42 -0.26
C ILE A 32 5.23 1.72 0.44
N GLN A 33 5.52 0.48 0.04
CA GLN A 33 6.65 -0.30 0.53
C GLN A 33 7.45 -0.86 -0.65
N PRO A 34 8.76 -1.09 -0.52
CA PRO A 34 9.55 -1.69 -1.59
C PRO A 34 9.09 -3.11 -1.90
N PHE A 35 9.32 -3.61 -3.12
CA PHE A 35 8.88 -4.96 -3.51
C PHE A 35 9.40 -6.10 -2.63
N HIS A 36 10.55 -5.90 -2.00
CA HIS A 36 11.19 -6.86 -1.09
C HIS A 36 10.73 -6.68 0.37
N TYR A 37 9.63 -5.96 0.59
CA TYR A 37 9.02 -5.85 1.91
C TYR A 37 8.67 -7.24 2.44
N SER A 38 9.13 -7.55 3.65
CA SER A 38 9.03 -8.89 4.23
C SER A 38 7.57 -9.31 4.41
N LEU A 39 7.27 -10.56 4.08
CA LEU A 39 5.94 -11.15 4.23
C LEU A 39 5.41 -11.02 5.68
N GLU A 40 6.27 -11.21 6.68
CA GLU A 40 5.92 -11.05 8.10
C GLU A 40 5.30 -9.68 8.37
N LYS A 41 5.99 -8.60 7.95
CA LYS A 41 5.49 -7.23 8.07
C LYS A 41 4.26 -6.94 7.21
N THR A 42 4.10 -7.62 6.08
CA THR A 42 2.87 -7.52 5.27
C THR A 42 1.69 -8.10 6.03
N LEU A 43 1.85 -9.26 6.66
CA LEU A 43 0.80 -9.93 7.42
C LEU A 43 0.44 -9.18 8.71
N GLU A 44 1.42 -8.57 9.39
CA GLU A 44 1.19 -7.70 10.55
C GLU A 44 0.24 -6.53 10.25
N ARG A 45 0.19 -6.10 8.99
CA ARG A 45 -0.62 -4.97 8.53
C ARG A 45 -2.04 -5.37 8.12
N ASP A 46 -2.35 -6.66 8.08
CA ASP A 46 -3.65 -7.21 7.68
C ASP A 46 -4.26 -6.56 6.42
N PRO A 47 -3.50 -6.44 5.31
CA PRO A 47 -4.02 -5.86 4.09
C PRO A 47 -5.08 -6.77 3.50
N ARG A 48 -6.19 -6.20 3.03
CA ARG A 48 -7.18 -6.97 2.27
C ARG A 48 -6.67 -7.22 0.85
N GLY A 49 -6.78 -8.47 0.39
CA GLY A 49 -6.39 -8.93 -0.95
C GLY A 49 -7.60 -9.28 -1.81
#